data_AF-A0A9E2VM79-F1
#
_entry.id   AF-A0A9E2VM79-F1
#
_cell.length_a   1.000
_cell.length_b   1.000
_cell.length_c   1.000
_cell.angle_alpha   90.00
_cell.angle_beta   90.00
_cell.angle_gamma   90.00
#
_symmetry.space_group_name_H-M   'P 1'
#
loop_
_entity.id
_entity.type
_entity.pdbx_description
1 polymer ?
#
loop_
_entity_poly.entity_id
_entity_poly.type
_entity_poly.pdbx_seq_one_letter_code
_entity_poly.pdbx_strand_id
1 'polypeptide(L)'
;FVLLFVSLELITVTFYVLNSFQRNHSQSLEAGVKYLILGALSSAFLVYGIALVYGMSNTMAFGPLAAGAKTLAAKPLFLLGLLLVIAGLAFKIAAFPFQIWTPDVYQGSPTPAAAFLAFGSKAAGFVLLLRVLFSAVPDITTHWAKLLMAMSAVTILYGNLCAIPQRNLKRLLGYSSIANAGYLLLGIAALSQAGASAVLYYLGGYLFTVLAAFIVIGLVMRQMDTEDITALAGLNQRSPLLAATMALAMISLAGVPPLAGFFGKFLLFKAMVQTGGYWLVGVAIVGVVISLYYYFGVIRAIYWSRDPADLSPIAVSCPMRFSLYSCIAGMLYLGIFPDRVLRLTMQAVKSLRW
;
A
#
# COMPACT_ATOMS: atom_id res chain seq x y z
N PHE A 1 -3.90 -12.02 19.33
CA PHE A 1 -3.82 -12.80 18.08
C PHE A 1 -5.15 -13.27 17.55
N VAL A 2 -6.06 -13.85 18.34
CA VAL A 2 -7.37 -14.33 17.84
C VAL A 2 -8.15 -13.24 17.08
N LEU A 3 -8.38 -12.08 17.71
CA LEU A 3 -9.07 -10.98 17.04
C LEU A 3 -8.35 -10.50 15.78
N LEU A 4 -7.01 -10.41 15.82
CA LEU A 4 -6.19 -10.06 14.65
C LEU A 4 -6.46 -11.02 13.49
N PHE A 5 -6.43 -12.33 13.76
CA PHE A 5 -6.64 -13.36 12.75
C PHE A 5 -8.07 -13.28 12.18
N VAL A 6 -9.08 -13.27 13.04
CA VAL A 6 -10.50 -13.24 12.61
C VAL A 6 -10.80 -11.98 11.78
N SER A 7 -10.34 -10.80 12.21
CA SER A 7 -10.56 -9.55 11.46
C SER A 7 -9.83 -9.56 10.12
N LEU A 8 -8.61 -10.10 10.06
CA LEU A 8 -7.81 -10.17 8.85
C LEU A 8 -8.35 -11.21 7.85
N GLU A 9 -8.87 -12.34 8.33
CA GLU A 9 -9.52 -13.33 7.45
C GLU A 9 -10.87 -12.84 6.94
N LEU A 10 -11.67 -12.16 7.77
CA LEU A 10 -12.95 -11.60 7.33
C LEU A 10 -12.78 -10.65 6.14
N ILE A 11 -11.81 -9.74 6.21
CA ILE A 11 -11.55 -8.82 5.09
C ILE A 11 -10.98 -9.58 3.87
N THR A 12 -10.19 -10.61 4.11
CA THR A 12 -9.56 -11.42 3.05
C THR A 12 -10.58 -12.23 2.27
N VAL A 13 -11.48 -12.94 2.96
CA VAL A 13 -12.58 -13.70 2.36
C VAL A 13 -13.49 -12.78 1.56
N THR A 14 -13.78 -11.59 2.09
CA THR A 14 -14.53 -10.56 1.36
C THR A 14 -13.83 -10.20 0.03
N PHE A 15 -12.51 -10.01 0.05
CA PHE A 15 -11.75 -9.72 -1.16
C PHE A 15 -11.71 -10.89 -2.16
N TYR A 16 -11.72 -12.15 -1.72
CA TYR A 16 -11.85 -13.29 -2.65
C TYR A 16 -13.11 -13.15 -3.51
N VAL A 17 -14.24 -12.85 -2.87
CA VAL A 17 -15.53 -12.67 -3.56
C VAL A 17 -15.54 -11.42 -4.44
N LEU A 18 -15.02 -10.30 -3.95
CA LEU A 18 -15.02 -9.03 -4.70
C LEU A 18 -14.12 -9.08 -5.94
N ASN A 19 -12.97 -9.75 -5.86
CA ASN A 19 -12.03 -9.85 -6.98
C ASN A 19 -12.58 -10.72 -8.11
N SER A 20 -13.39 -11.75 -7.79
CA SER A 20 -14.08 -12.63 -8.74
C SER A 20 -15.55 -12.25 -8.99
N PHE A 21 -15.95 -11.00 -8.73
CA PHE A 21 -17.36 -10.60 -8.80
C PHE A 21 -17.92 -10.69 -10.23
N GLN A 22 -17.10 -10.39 -11.25
CA GLN A 22 -17.49 -10.47 -12.66
C GLN A 22 -17.32 -11.89 -13.20
N ARG A 23 -18.29 -12.77 -12.90
CA ARG A 23 -18.25 -14.19 -13.26
C ARG A 23 -18.11 -14.50 -14.75
N ASN A 24 -18.52 -13.57 -15.61
CA ASN A 24 -18.45 -13.71 -17.07
C ASN A 24 -17.12 -13.21 -17.65
N HIS A 25 -16.17 -12.77 -16.82
CA HIS A 25 -14.85 -12.32 -17.25
C HIS A 25 -13.78 -13.24 -16.68
N SER A 26 -13.10 -13.96 -17.58
CA SER A 26 -12.04 -14.91 -17.21
C SER A 26 -10.92 -14.26 -16.40
N GLN A 27 -10.55 -13.02 -16.72
CA GLN A 27 -9.52 -12.27 -15.98
C GLN A 27 -9.92 -11.98 -14.52
N SER A 28 -11.21 -11.72 -14.25
CA SER A 28 -11.72 -11.52 -12.88
C SER A 28 -11.74 -12.82 -12.10
N LEU A 29 -12.13 -13.93 -12.74
CA LEU A 29 -12.06 -15.26 -12.13
C LEU A 29 -10.61 -15.66 -11.82
N GLU A 30 -9.69 -15.44 -12.76
CA GLU A 30 -8.27 -15.71 -12.59
C GLU A 30 -7.69 -14.89 -11.43
N ALA A 31 -7.98 -13.59 -11.35
CA ALA A 31 -7.57 -12.73 -10.25
C ALA A 31 -8.09 -13.25 -8.89
N GLY A 32 -9.37 -13.64 -8.82
CA GLY A 32 -9.95 -14.22 -7.62
C GLY A 32 -9.27 -15.52 -7.18
N VAL A 33 -9.04 -16.45 -8.12
CA VAL A 33 -8.38 -17.74 -7.84
C VAL A 33 -6.91 -17.53 -7.42
N LYS A 34 -6.16 -16.68 -8.12
CA LYS A 34 -4.79 -16.32 -7.74
C LYS A 34 -4.73 -15.72 -6.34
N TYR A 35 -5.64 -14.79 -6.03
CA TYR A 35 -5.70 -14.17 -4.72
C TYR A 35 -6.11 -15.18 -3.63
N LEU A 36 -7.04 -16.09 -3.93
CA LEU A 36 -7.47 -17.16 -3.02
C LEU A 36 -6.33 -18.12 -2.68
N ILE A 37 -5.65 -18.69 -3.68
CA ILE A 37 -4.60 -19.68 -3.47
C ILE A 37 -3.43 -19.07 -2.69
N LEU A 38 -2.95 -17.90 -3.13
CA LEU A 38 -1.82 -17.24 -2.49
C LEU A 38 -2.21 -16.67 -1.12
N GLY A 39 -3.46 -16.22 -0.97
CA GLY A 39 -4.05 -15.78 0.29
C GLY A 39 -4.16 -16.92 1.30
N ALA A 40 -4.63 -18.09 0.90
CA ALA A 40 -4.73 -19.27 1.75
C ALA A 40 -3.35 -19.74 2.26
N LEU A 41 -2.33 -19.70 1.39
CA LEU A 41 -0.95 -19.99 1.79
C LEU A 41 -0.44 -18.98 2.85
N SER A 42 -0.71 -17.69 2.64
CA SER A 42 -0.39 -16.66 3.63
C SER A 42 -1.12 -16.87 4.95
N SER A 43 -2.39 -17.26 4.91
CA SER A 43 -3.19 -17.55 6.10
C SER A 43 -2.67 -18.78 6.84
N ALA A 44 -2.20 -19.81 6.13
CA ALA A 44 -1.55 -20.98 6.72
C ALA A 44 -0.28 -20.59 7.50
N PHE A 45 0.60 -19.76 6.91
CA PHE A 45 1.76 -19.22 7.63
C PHE A 45 1.35 -18.43 8.87
N LEU A 46 0.34 -17.56 8.75
CA LEU A 46 -0.12 -16.74 9.86
C LEU A 46 -0.67 -17.59 11.02
N VAL A 47 -1.57 -18.55 10.74
CA VAL A 47 -2.17 -19.42 11.77
C VAL A 47 -1.12 -20.31 12.41
N TYR A 48 -0.23 -20.92 11.61
CA TYR A 48 0.82 -21.77 12.14
C TYR A 48 1.80 -20.96 13.00
N GLY A 49 2.15 -19.75 12.58
CA GLY A 49 2.96 -18.82 13.36
C GLY A 49 2.30 -18.45 14.69
N ILE A 50 0.99 -18.14 14.69
CA ILE A 50 0.20 -17.87 15.90
C ILE A 50 0.19 -19.10 16.82
N ALA A 51 0.02 -20.30 16.27
CA ALA A 51 0.01 -21.54 17.04
C ALA A 51 1.35 -21.79 17.74
N LEU A 52 2.48 -21.56 17.05
CA LEU A 52 3.81 -21.67 17.65
C LEU A 52 4.05 -20.61 18.74
N VAL A 53 3.67 -19.36 18.48
CA VAL A 53 3.75 -18.27 19.47
C VAL A 53 2.97 -18.64 20.73
N TYR A 54 1.75 -19.17 20.57
CA TYR A 54 0.94 -19.63 21.68
C TYR A 54 1.55 -20.83 22.41
N GLY A 55 2.01 -21.86 21.68
CA GLY A 55 2.62 -23.05 22.28
C GLY A 55 3.85 -22.74 23.15
N MET A 56 4.56 -21.65 22.84
CA MET A 56 5.74 -21.23 23.62
C MET A 56 5.43 -20.22 24.73
N SER A 57 4.36 -19.43 24.61
CA SER A 57 4.03 -18.32 25.52
C SER A 57 2.81 -18.57 26.41
N ASN A 58 1.97 -19.57 26.08
CA ASN A 58 0.68 -19.86 26.69
C ASN A 58 -0.30 -18.68 26.72
N THR A 59 -0.12 -17.70 25.83
CA THR A 59 -1.01 -16.53 25.75
C THR A 59 -1.20 -16.05 24.32
N MET A 60 -2.40 -15.52 24.06
CA MET A 60 -2.76 -14.89 22.78
C MET A 60 -2.85 -13.36 22.89
N ALA A 61 -2.69 -12.81 24.10
CA ALA A 61 -2.84 -11.39 24.40
C ALA A 61 -1.49 -10.67 24.28
N PHE A 62 -1.47 -9.51 23.63
CA PHE A 62 -0.23 -8.79 23.36
C PHE A 62 0.44 -8.23 24.63
N GLY A 63 -0.34 -7.79 25.61
CA GLY A 63 0.20 -7.25 26.87
C GLY A 63 1.05 -8.27 27.65
N PRO A 64 0.49 -9.44 28.02
CA PRO A 64 1.25 -10.51 28.67
C PRO A 64 2.41 -11.03 27.81
N LEU A 65 2.23 -11.10 26.48
CA LEU A 65 3.29 -11.55 25.58
C LEU A 65 4.48 -10.60 25.57
N ALA A 66 4.24 -9.29 25.54
CA ALA A 66 5.30 -8.28 25.55
C ALA A 66 6.13 -8.36 26.84
N ALA A 67 5.49 -8.61 27.99
CA ALA A 67 6.19 -8.78 29.27
C ALA A 67 7.12 -10.01 29.31
N GLY A 68 6.75 -11.09 28.62
CA GLY A 68 7.54 -12.33 28.53
C GLY A 68 8.48 -12.40 27.32
N ALA A 69 8.46 -11.42 26.42
CA ALA A 69 9.10 -11.49 25.11
C ALA A 69 10.62 -11.69 25.19
N LYS A 70 11.31 -11.06 26.15
CA LYS A 70 12.77 -11.20 26.32
C LYS A 70 13.20 -12.64 26.58
N THR A 71 12.52 -13.33 27.49
CA THR A 71 12.82 -14.73 27.81
C THR A 71 12.47 -15.67 26.66
N LEU A 72 11.38 -15.35 25.94
CA LEU A 72 10.93 -16.13 24.78
C LEU A 72 11.82 -15.93 23.55
N ALA A 73 12.48 -14.77 23.42
CA ALA A 73 13.39 -14.46 22.32
C ALA A 73 14.57 -15.45 22.22
N ALA A 74 14.98 -16.04 23.35
CA ALA A 74 16.03 -17.07 23.36
C ALA A 74 15.58 -18.41 22.76
N LYS A 75 14.27 -18.63 22.55
CA LYS A 75 13.72 -19.89 22.06
C LYS A 75 13.55 -19.83 20.54
N PRO A 76 14.29 -20.62 19.74
CA PRO A 76 14.22 -20.56 18.27
C PRO A 76 12.82 -20.81 17.72
N LEU A 77 12.04 -21.70 18.35
CA LEU A 77 10.68 -22.02 17.93
C LEU A 77 9.72 -20.82 18.05
N PHE A 78 9.94 -19.96 19.05
CA PHE A 78 9.18 -18.73 19.21
C PHE A 78 9.51 -17.70 18.12
N LEU A 79 10.80 -17.53 17.81
CA LEU A 79 11.25 -16.65 16.72
C LEU A 79 10.74 -17.13 15.36
N LEU A 80 10.73 -18.46 15.12
CA LEU A 80 10.13 -19.04 13.92
C LEU A 80 8.63 -18.74 13.84
N GLY A 81 7.90 -18.90 14.95
CA GLY A 81 6.47 -18.56 15.01
C GLY A 81 6.20 -17.10 14.63
N LEU A 82 6.96 -16.17 15.22
CA LEU A 82 6.84 -14.75 14.87
C LEU A 82 7.24 -14.44 13.42
N LEU A 83 8.28 -15.10 12.89
CA LEU A 83 8.69 -14.95 11.49
C LEU A 83 7.55 -15.36 10.54
N LEU A 84 6.85 -16.46 10.84
CA LEU A 84 5.69 -16.91 10.06
C LEU A 84 4.49 -15.95 10.17
N VAL A 85 4.27 -15.35 11.35
CA VAL A 85 3.29 -14.26 11.51
C VAL A 85 3.65 -13.07 10.63
N ILE A 86 4.92 -12.65 10.61
CA ILE A 86 5.40 -11.57 9.76
C ILE A 86 5.26 -11.94 8.29
N ALA A 87 5.56 -13.17 7.88
CA ALA A 87 5.37 -13.62 6.51
C ALA A 87 3.90 -13.47 6.06
N GLY A 88 2.95 -13.88 6.90
CA GLY A 88 1.52 -13.68 6.63
C GLY A 88 1.11 -12.20 6.52
N LEU A 89 1.66 -11.33 7.37
CA LEU A 89 1.41 -9.88 7.27
C LEU A 89 2.11 -9.23 6.07
N ALA A 90 3.32 -9.69 5.73
CA ALA A 90 4.11 -9.22 4.59
C ALA A 90 3.37 -9.48 3.27
N PHE A 91 2.67 -10.62 3.16
CA PHE A 91 1.75 -10.89 2.04
C PHE A 91 0.64 -9.84 1.93
N LYS A 92 -0.03 -9.48 3.04
CA LYS A 92 -1.13 -8.49 3.02
C LYS A 92 -0.68 -7.11 2.58
N ILE A 93 0.51 -6.69 2.96
CA ILE A 93 1.07 -5.40 2.53
C ILE A 93 1.74 -5.46 1.15
N ALA A 94 1.85 -6.66 0.55
CA ALA A 94 2.55 -6.92 -0.71
C ALA A 94 4.04 -6.56 -0.65
N ALA A 95 4.72 -6.93 0.43
CA ALA A 95 6.15 -6.77 0.59
C ALA A 95 6.91 -7.93 -0.04
N PHE A 96 8.15 -7.69 -0.50
CA PHE A 96 9.03 -8.74 -0.98
C PHE A 96 9.35 -9.76 0.13
N PRO A 97 9.30 -11.10 -0.14
CA PRO A 97 9.05 -11.80 -1.42
C PRO A 97 7.59 -12.22 -1.69
N PHE A 98 6.60 -11.66 -0.99
CA PHE A 98 5.19 -12.07 -1.02
C PHE A 98 4.29 -11.18 -1.91
N GLN A 99 4.87 -10.36 -2.78
CA GLN A 99 4.21 -9.34 -3.60
C GLN A 99 3.62 -9.84 -4.93
N ILE A 100 3.94 -11.07 -5.33
CA ILE A 100 3.72 -11.61 -6.69
C ILE A 100 2.24 -11.53 -7.13
N TRP A 101 1.32 -11.64 -6.18
CA TRP A 101 -0.12 -11.60 -6.45
C TRP A 101 -0.63 -10.22 -6.90
N THR A 102 0.00 -9.13 -6.46
CA THR A 102 -0.59 -7.79 -6.52
C THR A 102 -0.86 -7.29 -7.94
N PRO A 103 0.08 -7.37 -8.91
CA PRO A 103 -0.16 -6.83 -10.25
C PRO A 103 -1.27 -7.56 -11.01
N ASP A 104 -1.29 -8.89 -10.93
CA ASP A 104 -2.29 -9.74 -11.60
C ASP A 104 -3.67 -9.54 -11.01
N VAL A 105 -3.77 -9.51 -9.67
CA VAL A 105 -5.05 -9.34 -8.99
C VAL A 105 -5.60 -7.95 -9.25
N TYR A 106 -4.78 -6.90 -9.24
CA TYR A 106 -5.28 -5.54 -9.52
C TYR A 106 -5.78 -5.41 -10.96
N GLN A 107 -5.06 -6.00 -11.91
CA GLN A 107 -5.44 -5.97 -13.31
C GLN A 107 -6.77 -6.70 -13.55
N GLY A 108 -6.89 -7.95 -13.09
CA GLY A 108 -8.08 -8.75 -13.36
C GLY A 108 -9.31 -8.39 -12.53
N SER A 109 -9.14 -7.75 -11.36
CA SER A 109 -10.27 -7.42 -10.50
C SER A 109 -11.11 -6.25 -11.07
N PRO A 110 -12.43 -6.22 -10.75
CA PRO A 110 -13.25 -5.05 -11.02
C PRO A 110 -12.63 -3.81 -10.39
N THR A 111 -12.62 -2.68 -11.10
CA THR A 111 -11.90 -1.46 -10.68
C THR A 111 -12.23 -0.98 -9.26
N PRO A 112 -13.50 -0.98 -8.80
CA PRO A 112 -13.83 -0.62 -7.41
C PRO A 112 -13.26 -1.61 -6.38
N ALA A 113 -13.26 -2.91 -6.69
CA ALA A 113 -12.68 -3.94 -5.83
C ALA A 113 -11.15 -3.77 -5.75
N ALA A 114 -10.50 -3.53 -6.88
CA ALA A 114 -9.06 -3.24 -6.94
C ALA A 114 -8.71 -1.98 -6.12
N ALA A 115 -9.51 -0.92 -6.21
CA ALA A 115 -9.33 0.31 -5.42
C ALA A 115 -9.40 0.04 -3.91
N PHE A 116 -10.43 -0.71 -3.48
CA PHE A 116 -10.61 -1.06 -2.07
C PHE A 116 -9.50 -1.98 -1.57
N LEU A 117 -9.07 -2.94 -2.39
CA LEU A 117 -7.94 -3.83 -2.08
C LEU A 117 -6.62 -3.06 -1.98
N ALA A 118 -6.40 -2.09 -2.88
CA ALA A 118 -5.17 -1.34 -2.96
C ALA A 118 -4.88 -0.47 -1.73
N PHE A 119 -5.92 0.09 -1.14
CA PHE A 119 -5.82 0.81 0.12
C PHE A 119 -6.11 -0.07 1.34
N GLY A 120 -7.30 -0.68 1.41
CA GLY A 120 -7.85 -1.27 2.62
C GLY A 120 -7.02 -2.42 3.19
N SER A 121 -6.65 -3.38 2.33
CA SER A 121 -5.80 -4.52 2.74
C SER A 121 -4.43 -4.05 3.23
N LYS A 122 -3.85 -3.06 2.54
CA LYS A 122 -2.52 -2.52 2.87
C LYS A 122 -2.55 -1.73 4.17
N ALA A 123 -3.54 -0.86 4.37
CA ALA A 123 -3.72 -0.10 5.60
C ALA A 123 -3.90 -1.03 6.81
N ALA A 124 -4.77 -2.05 6.67
CA ALA A 124 -4.95 -3.07 7.70
C ALA A 124 -3.63 -3.82 7.99
N GLY A 125 -2.93 -4.29 6.94
CA GLY A 125 -1.67 -4.99 7.08
C GLY A 125 -0.60 -4.18 7.81
N PHE A 126 -0.42 -2.90 7.48
CA PHE A 126 0.55 -2.03 8.15
C PHE A 126 0.18 -1.71 9.60
N VAL A 127 -1.09 -1.43 9.89
CA VAL A 127 -1.55 -1.20 11.27
C VAL A 127 -1.35 -2.45 12.13
N LEU A 128 -1.66 -3.62 11.59
CA LEU A 128 -1.44 -4.89 12.29
C LEU A 128 0.04 -5.20 12.46
N LEU A 129 0.88 -4.89 11.47
CA LEU A 129 2.33 -5.05 11.57
C LEU A 129 2.91 -4.12 12.66
N LEU A 130 2.50 -2.86 12.73
CA LEU A 130 2.86 -1.95 13.82
C LEU A 130 2.45 -2.51 15.19
N ARG A 131 1.23 -3.03 15.31
CA ARG A 131 0.72 -3.63 16.55
C ARG A 131 1.50 -4.88 16.96
N VAL A 132 1.83 -5.76 16.03
CA VAL A 132 2.60 -6.98 16.33
C VAL A 132 4.03 -6.60 16.75
N LEU A 133 4.74 -5.81 15.95
CA LEU A 133 6.14 -5.47 16.22
C LEU A 133 6.29 -4.66 17.51
N PHE A 134 5.52 -3.57 17.67
CA PHE A 134 5.72 -2.67 18.80
C PHE A 134 4.89 -3.07 20.02
N SER A 135 3.63 -3.50 19.86
CA SER A 135 2.80 -3.82 21.04
C SER A 135 2.93 -5.27 21.55
N ALA A 136 3.28 -6.23 20.70
CA ALA A 136 3.37 -7.64 21.10
C ALA A 136 4.80 -8.09 21.40
N VAL A 137 5.78 -7.63 20.62
CA VAL A 137 7.20 -8.06 20.73
C VAL A 137 8.21 -6.91 20.52
N PRO A 138 8.14 -5.82 21.31
CA PRO A 138 8.99 -4.63 21.11
C PRO A 138 10.48 -4.95 21.20
N ASP A 139 10.90 -5.74 22.19
CA ASP A 139 12.31 -6.07 22.42
C ASP A 139 12.94 -6.83 21.25
N ILE A 140 12.20 -7.77 20.66
CA ILE A 140 12.66 -8.63 19.56
C ILE A 140 12.78 -7.84 18.26
N THR A 141 11.91 -6.86 18.08
CA THR A 141 11.85 -6.05 16.85
C THR A 141 13.19 -5.36 16.56
N THR A 142 13.94 -4.99 17.59
CA THR A 142 15.28 -4.39 17.45
C THR A 142 16.26 -5.30 16.70
N HIS A 143 16.18 -6.61 16.88
CA HIS A 143 17.02 -7.59 16.17
C HIS A 143 16.66 -7.71 14.69
N TRP A 144 15.43 -7.33 14.31
CA TRP A 144 14.91 -7.45 12.95
C TRP A 144 15.00 -6.16 12.14
N ALA A 145 15.58 -5.10 12.70
CA ALA A 145 15.81 -3.83 11.99
C ALA A 145 16.44 -4.06 10.61
N LYS A 146 17.55 -4.81 10.55
CA LYS A 146 18.28 -5.09 9.29
C LYS A 146 17.43 -5.86 8.28
N LEU A 147 16.63 -6.83 8.75
CA LEU A 147 15.73 -7.60 7.90
C LEU A 147 14.64 -6.70 7.31
N LEU A 148 14.00 -5.87 8.13
CA LEU A 148 12.98 -4.92 7.70
C LEU A 148 13.53 -3.88 6.71
N MET A 149 14.75 -3.37 6.96
CA MET A 149 15.45 -2.46 6.05
C MET A 149 15.74 -3.13 4.70
N ALA A 150 16.24 -4.37 4.70
CA ALA A 150 16.50 -5.12 3.48
C ALA A 150 15.20 -5.40 2.70
N MET A 151 14.15 -5.86 3.37
CA MET A 151 12.83 -6.06 2.77
C MET A 151 12.28 -4.77 2.17
N SER A 152 12.41 -3.63 2.88
CA SER A 152 12.02 -2.32 2.37
C SER A 152 12.78 -1.96 1.09
N ALA A 153 14.11 -2.05 1.10
CA ALA A 153 14.95 -1.75 -0.06
C ALA A 153 14.56 -2.56 -1.30
N VAL A 154 14.45 -3.88 -1.14
CA VAL A 154 14.08 -4.78 -2.26
C VAL A 154 12.66 -4.50 -2.73
N THR A 155 11.72 -4.25 -1.82
CA THR A 155 10.33 -3.92 -2.19
C THR A 155 10.25 -2.61 -2.99
N ILE A 156 11.00 -1.57 -2.60
CA ILE A 156 11.09 -0.30 -3.33
C ILE A 156 11.64 -0.53 -4.74
N LEU A 157 12.78 -1.20 -4.85
CA LEU A 157 13.46 -1.41 -6.13
C LEU A 157 12.63 -2.30 -7.06
N TYR A 158 12.13 -3.43 -6.56
CA TYR A 158 11.30 -4.35 -7.33
C TYR A 158 10.04 -3.66 -7.86
N GLY A 159 9.30 -2.95 -6.99
CA GLY A 159 8.08 -2.24 -7.41
C GLY A 159 8.35 -1.19 -8.48
N ASN A 160 9.41 -0.37 -8.31
CA ASN A 160 9.69 0.70 -9.26
C ASN A 160 10.24 0.19 -10.60
N LEU A 161 11.17 -0.78 -10.58
CA LEU A 161 11.76 -1.32 -11.81
C LEU A 161 10.73 -2.09 -12.64
N CYS A 162 9.90 -2.91 -11.99
CA CYS A 162 8.87 -3.67 -12.69
C CYS A 162 7.69 -2.80 -13.16
N ALA A 163 7.51 -1.58 -12.64
CA ALA A 163 6.49 -0.65 -13.11
C ALA A 163 6.84 -0.01 -14.47
N ILE A 164 8.12 0.16 -14.80
CA ILE A 164 8.59 0.84 -16.03
C ILE A 164 7.98 0.27 -17.33
N PRO A 165 8.00 -1.05 -17.58
CA PRO A 165 7.50 -1.60 -18.85
C PRO A 165 5.96 -1.69 -18.92
N GLN A 166 5.25 -1.37 -17.83
CA GLN A 166 3.82 -1.64 -17.75
C GLN A 166 3.01 -0.68 -18.63
N ARG A 167 2.09 -1.25 -19.41
CA ARG A 167 1.16 -0.51 -20.28
C ARG A 167 -0.26 -0.45 -19.73
N ASN A 168 -0.69 -1.51 -19.03
CA ASN A 168 -1.98 -1.55 -18.35
C ASN A 168 -1.93 -0.66 -17.08
N LEU A 169 -2.92 0.22 -16.92
CA LEU A 169 -2.98 1.19 -15.82
C LEU A 169 -3.13 0.52 -14.44
N LYS A 170 -4.01 -0.47 -14.32
CA LYS A 170 -4.24 -1.17 -13.04
C LYS A 170 -3.01 -1.98 -12.63
N ARG A 171 -2.34 -2.62 -13.61
CA ARG A 171 -1.10 -3.37 -13.38
C ARG A 171 0.05 -2.44 -12.98
N LEU A 172 0.20 -1.29 -13.66
CA LEU A 172 1.15 -0.24 -13.29
C LEU A 172 0.92 0.24 -11.86
N LEU A 173 -0.34 0.51 -11.48
CA LEU A 173 -0.71 0.87 -10.11
C LEU A 173 -0.47 -0.28 -9.11
N GLY A 174 -0.54 -1.54 -9.54
CA GLY A 174 -0.14 -2.70 -8.74
C GLY A 174 1.34 -2.67 -8.37
N TYR A 175 2.23 -2.45 -9.34
CA TYR A 175 3.67 -2.32 -9.07
C TYR A 175 4.02 -1.05 -8.29
N SER A 176 3.36 0.07 -8.60
CA SER A 176 3.43 1.30 -7.80
C SER A 176 3.02 1.03 -6.34
N SER A 177 1.95 0.27 -6.10
CA SER A 177 1.48 -0.10 -4.76
C SER A 177 2.53 -0.93 -3.99
N ILE A 178 3.26 -1.82 -4.68
CA ILE A 178 4.40 -2.56 -4.11
C ILE A 178 5.50 -1.58 -3.67
N ALA A 179 5.95 -0.69 -4.57
CA ALA A 179 6.98 0.30 -4.24
C ALA A 179 6.57 1.18 -3.04
N ASN A 180 5.31 1.60 -2.99
CA ASN A 180 4.74 2.36 -1.89
C ASN A 180 4.70 1.60 -0.55
N ALA A 181 4.47 0.28 -0.57
CA ALA A 181 4.65 -0.55 0.61
C ALA A 181 6.12 -0.58 1.07
N GLY A 182 7.07 -0.56 0.14
CA GLY A 182 8.49 -0.44 0.47
C GLY A 182 8.80 0.85 1.24
N TYR A 183 8.25 2.01 0.84
CA TYR A 183 8.41 3.27 1.59
C TYR A 183 7.74 3.22 2.96
N LEU A 184 6.56 2.61 3.08
CA LEU A 184 5.91 2.42 4.38
C LEU A 184 6.73 1.49 5.29
N LEU A 185 7.31 0.42 4.76
CA LEU A 185 8.23 -0.45 5.50
C LEU A 185 9.49 0.27 5.95
N LEU A 186 9.99 1.26 5.19
CA LEU A 186 11.12 2.10 5.60
C LEU A 186 10.81 2.83 6.92
N GLY A 187 9.58 3.36 7.07
CA GLY A 187 9.13 4.00 8.30
C GLY A 187 9.04 3.03 9.49
N ILE A 188 8.62 1.79 9.25
CA ILE A 188 8.62 0.75 10.29
C ILE A 188 10.05 0.36 10.66
N ALA A 189 10.93 0.19 9.67
CA ALA A 189 12.32 -0.19 9.85
C ALA A 189 13.15 0.86 10.60
N ALA A 190 12.68 2.10 10.67
CA ALA A 190 13.28 3.14 11.50
C ALA A 190 13.11 2.88 13.01
N LEU A 191 12.23 1.95 13.43
CA LEU A 191 12.02 1.56 14.83
C LEU A 191 11.83 2.74 15.80
N SER A 192 11.12 3.76 15.35
CA SER A 192 10.90 4.98 16.11
C SER A 192 9.43 5.42 16.09
N GLN A 193 9.01 6.16 17.11
CA GLN A 193 7.68 6.77 17.16
C GLN A 193 7.43 7.69 15.96
N ALA A 194 8.46 8.42 15.53
CA ALA A 194 8.41 9.27 14.34
C ALA A 194 8.14 8.43 13.07
N GLY A 195 8.81 7.29 12.93
CA GLY A 195 8.60 6.36 11.81
C GLY A 195 7.17 5.79 11.78
N ALA A 196 6.67 5.31 12.93
CA ALA A 196 5.30 4.81 13.04
C ALA A 196 4.25 5.89 12.74
N SER A 197 4.49 7.14 13.19
CA SER A 197 3.61 8.28 12.91
C SER A 197 3.63 8.66 11.43
N ALA A 198 4.80 8.61 10.79
CA ALA A 198 4.96 8.84 9.35
C ALA A 198 4.23 7.78 8.50
N VAL A 199 4.25 6.51 8.93
CA VAL A 199 3.50 5.41 8.29
C VAL A 199 2.00 5.69 8.27
N LEU A 200 1.42 6.08 9.42
CA LEU A 200 0.00 6.42 9.51
C LEU A 200 -0.34 7.65 8.67
N TYR A 201 0.52 8.67 8.70
CA TYR A 201 0.33 9.88 7.89
C TYR A 201 0.37 9.56 6.39
N TYR A 202 1.34 8.75 5.94
CA TYR A 202 1.46 8.33 4.55
C TYR A 202 0.23 7.53 4.10
N LEU A 203 -0.26 6.59 4.92
CA LEU A 203 -1.49 5.84 4.63
C LEU A 203 -2.70 6.77 4.43
N GLY A 204 -2.82 7.83 5.25
CA GLY A 204 -3.88 8.83 5.11
C GLY A 204 -3.86 9.55 3.77
N GLY A 205 -2.68 10.00 3.31
CA GLY A 205 -2.53 10.60 1.98
C GLY A 205 -2.69 9.61 0.83
N TYR A 206 -2.22 8.38 1.04
CA TYR A 206 -2.30 7.30 0.08
C TYR A 206 -3.75 6.90 -0.23
N LEU A 207 -4.65 6.94 0.77
CA LEU A 207 -6.09 6.72 0.59
C LEU A 207 -6.67 7.58 -0.53
N PHE A 208 -6.57 8.90 -0.40
CA PHE A 208 -7.15 9.85 -1.34
C PHE A 208 -6.50 9.74 -2.71
N THR A 209 -5.18 9.50 -2.73
CA THR A 209 -4.41 9.39 -3.96
C THR A 209 -4.79 8.16 -4.78
N VAL A 210 -4.88 6.99 -4.13
CA VAL A 210 -5.24 5.74 -4.80
C VAL A 210 -6.69 5.74 -5.23
N LEU A 211 -7.61 6.20 -4.37
CA LEU A 211 -9.03 6.30 -4.74
C LEU A 211 -9.22 7.24 -5.93
N ALA A 212 -8.56 8.40 -5.95
CA ALA A 212 -8.59 9.32 -7.08
C ALA A 212 -8.20 8.62 -8.39
N ALA A 213 -7.08 7.91 -8.41
CA ALA A 213 -6.59 7.22 -9.59
C ALA A 213 -7.57 6.13 -10.06
N PHE A 214 -8.04 5.27 -9.15
CA PHE A 214 -8.96 4.18 -9.50
C PHE A 214 -10.36 4.66 -9.90
N ILE A 215 -10.87 5.77 -9.35
CA ILE A 215 -12.13 6.38 -9.80
C ILE A 215 -11.99 6.84 -11.25
N VAL A 216 -10.90 7.53 -11.60
CA VAL A 216 -10.66 7.97 -12.98
C VAL A 216 -10.54 6.77 -13.91
N ILE A 217 -9.74 5.76 -13.55
CA ILE A 217 -9.62 4.51 -14.32
C ILE A 217 -11.00 3.88 -14.55
N GLY A 218 -11.82 3.77 -13.50
CA GLY A 218 -13.14 3.15 -13.58
C GLY A 218 -14.14 3.91 -14.46
N LEU A 219 -14.03 5.24 -14.54
CA LEU A 219 -14.88 6.05 -15.41
C LEU A 219 -14.41 6.05 -16.87
N VAL A 220 -13.09 6.10 -17.11
CA VAL A 220 -12.52 6.04 -18.46
C VAL A 220 -12.75 4.67 -19.09
N MET A 221 -12.49 3.59 -18.35
CA MET A 221 -12.68 2.22 -18.82
C MET A 221 -14.15 1.83 -19.05
N ARG A 222 -15.12 2.57 -18.51
CA ARG A 222 -16.53 2.34 -18.84
C ARG A 222 -16.88 2.77 -20.26
N GLN A 223 -16.12 3.70 -20.83
CA GLN A 223 -16.33 4.18 -22.19
C GLN A 223 -15.37 3.54 -23.19
N MET A 224 -14.22 3.07 -22.72
CA MET A 224 -13.15 2.48 -23.54
C MET A 224 -13.02 1.01 -23.17
N ASP A 225 -13.08 0.09 -24.15
CA ASP A 225 -12.87 -1.35 -23.92
C ASP A 225 -11.38 -1.71 -23.77
N THR A 226 -10.59 -0.80 -23.19
CA THR A 226 -9.16 -0.97 -22.94
C THR A 226 -8.75 -0.34 -21.61
N GLU A 227 -7.75 -0.96 -20.98
CA GLU A 227 -7.18 -0.55 -19.70
C GLU A 227 -5.76 0.01 -19.85
N ASP A 228 -5.30 0.21 -21.08
CA ASP A 228 -3.97 0.71 -21.37
C ASP A 228 -3.83 2.20 -21.11
N ILE A 229 -2.60 2.65 -20.84
CA ILE A 229 -2.26 4.06 -20.67
C ILE A 229 -2.70 4.89 -21.88
N THR A 230 -2.74 4.30 -23.07
CA THR A 230 -3.24 4.95 -24.31
C THR A 230 -4.70 5.37 -24.21
N ALA A 231 -5.51 4.72 -23.36
CA ALA A 231 -6.90 5.09 -23.14
C ALA A 231 -7.06 6.49 -22.51
N LEU A 232 -5.99 7.03 -21.93
CA LEU A 232 -5.97 8.38 -21.35
C LEU A 232 -5.66 9.47 -22.39
N ALA A 233 -5.38 9.12 -23.64
CA ALA A 233 -5.10 10.08 -24.70
C ALA A 233 -6.21 11.13 -24.84
N GLY A 234 -5.85 12.41 -24.74
CA GLY A 234 -6.81 13.52 -24.89
C GLY A 234 -7.83 13.65 -23.75
N LEU A 235 -7.60 12.99 -22.61
CA LEU A 235 -8.54 13.05 -21.47
C LEU A 235 -8.75 14.48 -20.97
N ASN A 236 -7.76 15.37 -21.14
CA ASN A 236 -7.90 16.80 -20.82
C ASN A 236 -8.99 17.51 -21.64
N GLN A 237 -9.23 17.08 -22.88
CA GLN A 237 -10.28 17.61 -23.75
C GLN A 237 -11.62 16.93 -23.47
N ARG A 238 -11.62 15.62 -23.19
CA ARG A 238 -12.83 14.83 -22.90
C ARG A 238 -13.46 15.16 -21.55
N SER A 239 -12.62 15.38 -20.52
CA SER A 239 -13.04 15.70 -19.16
C SER A 239 -11.88 16.33 -18.37
N PRO A 240 -11.77 17.66 -18.32
CA PRO A 240 -10.72 18.36 -17.59
C PRO A 240 -10.61 17.95 -16.11
N LEU A 241 -11.75 17.65 -15.46
CA LEU A 241 -11.78 17.22 -14.07
C LEU A 241 -11.10 15.86 -13.86
N LEU A 242 -11.36 14.88 -14.73
CA LEU A 242 -10.73 13.55 -14.65
C LEU A 242 -9.24 13.63 -14.95
N ALA A 243 -8.86 14.42 -15.96
CA ALA A 243 -7.46 14.68 -16.31
C ALA A 243 -6.69 15.32 -15.15
N ALA A 244 -7.25 16.36 -14.52
CA ALA A 244 -6.65 17.01 -13.36
C ALA A 244 -6.55 16.05 -12.17
N THR A 245 -7.60 15.28 -11.89
CA THR A 245 -7.61 14.31 -10.78
C THR A 245 -6.52 13.26 -10.94
N MET A 246 -6.42 12.65 -12.12
CA MET A 246 -5.42 11.63 -12.40
C MET A 246 -4.01 12.20 -12.35
N ALA A 247 -3.79 13.39 -12.92
CA ALA A 247 -2.51 14.07 -12.85
C ALA A 247 -2.09 14.37 -11.41
N LEU A 248 -2.98 14.93 -10.59
CA LEU A 248 -2.71 15.18 -9.17
C LEU A 248 -2.44 13.87 -8.43
N ALA A 249 -3.16 12.79 -8.73
CA ALA A 249 -2.88 11.48 -8.13
C ALA A 249 -1.46 10.99 -8.49
N MET A 250 -1.06 11.09 -9.76
CA MET A 250 0.28 10.68 -10.20
C MET A 250 1.38 11.55 -9.58
N ILE A 251 1.19 12.86 -9.50
CA ILE A 251 2.12 13.81 -8.86
C ILE A 251 2.23 13.52 -7.35
N SER A 252 1.12 13.18 -6.69
CA SER A 252 1.10 12.77 -5.29
C SER A 252 1.85 11.46 -5.08
N LEU A 253 1.59 10.41 -5.88
CA LEU A 253 2.31 9.14 -5.81
C LEU A 253 3.81 9.29 -6.12
N ALA A 254 4.16 10.17 -7.05
CA ALA A 254 5.55 10.53 -7.34
C ALA A 254 6.22 11.19 -6.12
N GLY A 255 5.44 11.94 -5.33
CA GLY A 255 5.88 12.63 -4.14
C GLY A 255 6.45 14.00 -4.48
N VAL A 256 5.73 14.78 -5.30
CA VAL A 256 6.10 16.15 -5.65
C VAL A 256 5.30 17.15 -4.78
N PRO A 257 5.93 18.19 -4.20
CA PRO A 257 5.23 19.23 -3.45
C PRO A 257 4.18 19.96 -4.32
N PRO A 258 3.07 20.47 -3.75
CA PRO A 258 2.71 20.49 -2.32
C PRO A 258 1.78 19.33 -1.90
N LEU A 259 1.79 18.18 -2.57
CA LEU A 259 0.81 17.11 -2.33
C LEU A 259 1.17 16.20 -1.14
N ALA A 260 0.16 15.53 -0.58
CA ALA A 260 0.28 14.64 0.57
C ALA A 260 1.40 13.58 0.44
N GLY A 261 1.57 13.00 -0.76
CA GLY A 261 2.59 11.98 -0.98
C GLY A 261 4.03 12.49 -0.83
N PHE A 262 4.29 13.79 -1.07
CA PHE A 262 5.61 14.38 -0.79
C PHE A 262 5.88 14.39 0.72
N PHE A 263 4.99 15.01 1.50
CA PHE A 263 5.18 15.13 2.95
C PHE A 263 5.25 13.79 3.64
N GLY A 264 4.46 12.83 3.19
CA GLY A 264 4.51 11.50 3.78
C GLY A 264 5.85 10.78 3.48
N LYS A 265 6.38 10.81 2.25
CA LYS A 265 7.72 10.27 1.96
C LYS A 265 8.81 11.02 2.72
N PHE A 266 8.72 12.34 2.78
CA PHE A 266 9.65 13.18 3.53
C PHE A 266 9.71 12.80 5.01
N LEU A 267 8.56 12.60 5.66
CA LEU A 267 8.50 12.17 7.07
C LEU A 267 9.09 10.78 7.27
N LEU A 268 8.84 9.84 6.35
CA LEU A 268 9.43 8.50 6.38
C LEU A 268 10.96 8.57 6.27
N PHE A 269 11.48 9.37 5.34
CA PHE A 269 12.93 9.56 5.16
C PHE A 269 13.55 10.24 6.38
N LYS A 270 12.91 11.28 6.91
CA LYS A 270 13.35 11.98 8.12
C LYS A 270 13.50 11.02 9.29
N ALA A 271 12.52 10.13 9.49
CA ALA A 271 12.57 9.14 10.57
C ALA A 271 13.73 8.15 10.42
N MET A 272 14.04 7.71 9.20
CA MET A 272 15.15 6.78 8.92
C MET A 272 16.53 7.45 8.98
N VAL A 273 16.62 8.73 8.58
CA VAL A 273 17.85 9.53 8.70
C VAL A 273 18.23 9.68 10.19
N GLN A 274 17.26 9.90 11.06
CA GLN A 274 17.50 10.05 12.51
C GLN A 274 18.06 8.79 13.17
N THR A 275 17.88 7.62 12.56
CA THR A 275 18.41 6.35 13.07
C THR A 275 19.70 5.92 12.35
N GLY A 276 20.26 6.77 11.48
CA GLY A 276 21.52 6.52 10.77
C GLY A 276 21.40 5.62 9.54
N GLY A 277 20.18 5.27 9.10
CA GLY A 277 19.93 4.41 7.95
C GLY A 277 20.10 5.07 6.59
N TYR A 278 21.19 5.83 6.39
CA TYR A 278 21.40 6.66 5.19
C TYR A 278 21.39 5.86 3.89
N TRP A 279 21.91 4.64 3.88
CA TRP A 279 21.94 3.79 2.70
C TRP A 279 20.52 3.45 2.19
N LEU A 280 19.59 3.16 3.10
CA LEU A 280 18.21 2.82 2.75
C LEU A 280 17.47 4.06 2.23
N VAL A 281 17.74 5.22 2.81
CA VAL A 281 17.24 6.50 2.31
C VAL A 281 17.76 6.77 0.90
N GLY A 282 19.03 6.49 0.63
CA GLY A 282 19.60 6.56 -0.73
C GLY A 282 18.85 5.68 -1.73
N VAL A 283 18.61 4.41 -1.37
CA VAL A 283 17.80 3.48 -2.19
C VAL A 283 16.38 4.03 -2.40
N ALA A 284 15.77 4.58 -1.37
CA ALA A 284 14.44 5.15 -1.47
C ALA A 284 14.39 6.37 -2.40
N ILE A 285 15.39 7.24 -2.37
CA ILE A 285 15.51 8.39 -3.28
C ILE A 285 15.67 7.91 -4.73
N VAL A 286 16.51 6.90 -4.98
CA VAL A 286 16.62 6.27 -6.30
C VAL A 286 15.27 5.72 -6.76
N GLY A 287 14.54 5.04 -5.88
CA GLY A 287 13.17 4.59 -6.15
C GLY A 287 12.23 5.73 -6.53
N VAL A 288 12.31 6.88 -5.86
CA VAL A 288 11.50 8.07 -6.19
C VAL A 288 11.84 8.57 -7.58
N VAL A 289 13.13 8.70 -7.91
CA VAL A 289 13.60 9.14 -9.25
C VAL A 289 13.09 8.20 -10.34
N ILE A 290 13.22 6.88 -10.15
CA ILE A 290 12.68 5.89 -11.10
C ILE A 290 11.16 6.06 -11.23
N SER A 291 10.46 6.31 -10.12
CA SER A 291 9.01 6.47 -10.14
C SER A 291 8.50 7.65 -10.94
N LEU A 292 9.27 8.75 -10.98
CA LEU A 292 8.90 9.93 -11.77
C LEU A 292 8.73 9.57 -13.25
N TYR A 293 9.53 8.65 -13.78
CA TYR A 293 9.46 8.25 -15.19
C TYR A 293 8.08 7.69 -15.56
N TYR A 294 7.61 6.66 -14.84
CA TYR A 294 6.35 6.00 -15.20
C TYR A 294 5.12 6.82 -14.80
N TYR A 295 5.16 7.58 -13.70
CA TYR A 295 4.07 8.51 -13.34
C TYR A 295 3.96 9.66 -14.35
N PHE A 296 5.08 10.24 -14.77
CA PHE A 296 5.07 11.26 -15.81
C PHE A 296 4.62 10.69 -17.15
N GLY A 297 4.91 9.42 -17.44
CA GLY A 297 4.37 8.71 -18.61
C GLY A 297 2.83 8.74 -18.68
N VAL A 298 2.15 8.54 -17.54
CA VAL A 298 0.69 8.63 -17.44
C VAL A 298 0.20 10.06 -17.67
N ILE A 299 0.86 11.06 -17.06
CA ILE A 299 0.51 12.48 -17.25
C ILE A 299 0.73 12.90 -18.71
N ARG A 300 1.82 12.44 -19.33
CA ARG A 300 2.14 12.69 -20.72
C ARG A 300 1.07 12.12 -21.65
N ALA A 301 0.56 10.93 -21.37
CA ALA A 301 -0.52 10.33 -22.14
C ALA A 301 -1.80 11.18 -22.08
N ILE A 302 -2.10 11.80 -20.94
CA ILE A 302 -3.28 12.67 -20.78
C ILE A 302 -3.20 13.95 -21.62
N TYR A 303 -2.07 14.67 -21.55
CA TYR A 303 -1.98 16.03 -22.09
C TYR A 303 -1.27 16.16 -23.44
N TRP A 304 -0.35 15.24 -23.76
CA TRP A 304 0.55 15.35 -24.92
C TRP A 304 0.41 14.18 -25.91
N SER A 305 -0.67 13.42 -25.84
CA SER A 305 -0.97 12.43 -26.88
C SER A 305 -1.36 13.13 -28.19
N ARG A 306 -0.75 12.71 -29.31
CA ARG A 306 -0.92 13.37 -30.62
C ARG A 306 -2.15 12.90 -31.39
N ASP A 307 -2.62 11.66 -31.15
CA ASP A 307 -3.75 11.06 -31.86
C ASP A 307 -4.69 10.33 -30.88
N PRO A 308 -5.61 11.03 -30.20
CA PRO A 308 -6.62 10.39 -29.36
C PRO A 308 -7.62 9.61 -30.24
N ALA A 309 -7.76 8.30 -29.98
CA ALA A 309 -8.66 7.43 -30.72
C ALA A 309 -10.15 7.81 -30.55
N ASP A 310 -10.51 8.41 -29.41
CA ASP A 310 -11.84 8.89 -29.11
C ASP A 310 -11.76 10.18 -28.29
N LEU A 311 -12.56 11.18 -28.68
CA LEU A 311 -12.69 12.48 -28.01
C LEU A 311 -14.10 12.69 -27.41
N SER A 312 -14.92 11.64 -27.36
CA SER A 312 -16.25 11.70 -26.77
C SER A 312 -16.18 12.21 -25.30
N PRO A 313 -17.05 13.18 -24.92
CA PRO A 313 -17.07 13.70 -23.56
C PRO A 313 -17.42 12.61 -22.53
N ILE A 314 -16.70 12.60 -21.41
CA ILE A 314 -17.02 11.70 -20.29
C ILE A 314 -17.95 12.42 -19.32
N ALA A 315 -19.23 12.04 -19.34
CA ALA A 315 -20.21 12.55 -18.38
C ALA A 315 -19.92 12.01 -16.97
N VAL A 316 -19.61 12.92 -16.05
CA VAL A 316 -19.39 12.59 -14.64
C VAL A 316 -20.63 12.94 -13.82
N SER A 317 -21.26 11.94 -13.20
CA SER A 317 -22.43 12.12 -12.34
C SER A 317 -22.09 12.92 -11.07
N CYS A 318 -23.10 13.55 -10.47
CA CYS A 318 -22.92 14.38 -9.27
C CYS A 318 -22.21 13.65 -8.12
N PRO A 319 -22.58 12.41 -7.75
CA PRO A 319 -21.88 11.67 -6.70
C PRO A 319 -20.40 11.43 -7.04
N MET A 320 -20.07 11.17 -8.31
CA MET A 320 -18.66 10.95 -8.70
C MET A 320 -17.86 12.26 -8.67
N ARG A 321 -18.46 13.39 -9.06
CA ARG A 321 -17.82 14.70 -8.89
C ARG A 321 -17.50 14.99 -7.43
N PHE A 322 -18.44 14.73 -6.53
CA PHE A 322 -18.23 14.88 -5.09
C PHE A 322 -17.06 14.02 -4.59
N SER A 323 -17.01 12.74 -5.00
CA SER A 323 -15.89 11.85 -4.66
C SER A 323 -14.54 12.34 -5.20
N LEU A 324 -14.49 12.81 -6.45
CA LEU A 324 -13.27 13.35 -7.06
C LEU A 324 -12.77 14.60 -6.34
N TYR A 325 -13.66 15.58 -6.10
CA TYR A 325 -13.31 16.78 -5.36
C TYR A 325 -12.89 16.48 -3.92
N SER A 326 -13.53 15.52 -3.25
CA SER A 326 -13.14 15.08 -1.92
C SER A 326 -11.73 14.48 -1.91
N CYS A 327 -11.36 13.70 -2.94
CA CYS A 327 -10.02 13.16 -3.06
C CYS A 327 -8.97 14.25 -3.33
N ILE A 328 -9.27 15.19 -4.23
CA ILE A 328 -8.40 16.34 -4.51
C ILE A 328 -8.19 17.17 -3.25
N ALA A 329 -9.27 17.52 -2.56
CA ALA A 329 -9.24 18.28 -1.32
C ALA A 329 -8.44 17.54 -0.24
N GLY A 330 -8.62 16.22 -0.10
CA GLY A 330 -7.85 15.39 0.83
C GLY A 330 -6.35 15.42 0.53
N MET A 331 -5.95 15.22 -0.73
CA MET A 331 -4.54 15.26 -1.16
C MET A 331 -3.88 16.62 -0.91
N LEU A 332 -4.61 17.72 -1.20
CA LEU A 332 -4.13 19.08 -1.00
C LEU A 332 -4.11 19.48 0.47
N TYR A 333 -5.15 19.17 1.23
CA TYR A 333 -5.24 19.51 2.65
C TYR A 333 -4.12 18.86 3.45
N LEU A 334 -3.88 17.56 3.24
CA LEU A 334 -2.79 16.84 3.89
C LEU A 334 -1.43 17.42 3.52
N GLY A 335 -1.24 17.82 2.27
CA GLY A 335 0.00 18.41 1.80
C GLY A 335 0.25 19.84 2.27
N ILE A 336 -0.75 20.72 2.24
CA ILE A 336 -0.62 22.14 2.62
C ILE A 336 -0.63 22.32 4.14
N PHE A 337 -1.43 21.52 4.86
CA PHE A 337 -1.61 21.62 6.32
C PHE A 337 -1.24 20.31 7.05
N PRO A 338 0.03 19.85 6.95
CA PRO A 338 0.44 18.56 7.49
C PRO A 338 0.35 18.49 9.03
N ASP A 339 0.55 19.61 9.73
CA ASP A 339 0.73 19.66 11.19
C ASP A 339 -0.44 19.07 11.98
N ARG A 340 -1.68 19.36 11.57
CA ARG A 340 -2.87 18.91 12.31
C ARG A 340 -2.99 17.38 12.28
N VAL A 341 -2.85 16.80 11.10
CA VAL A 341 -2.94 15.35 10.92
C VAL A 341 -1.72 14.67 11.54
N LEU A 342 -0.53 15.25 11.41
CA LEU A 342 0.68 14.71 12.03
C LEU A 342 0.56 14.65 13.55
N ARG A 343 -0.02 15.67 14.21
CA ARG A 343 -0.29 15.62 15.66
C ARG A 343 -1.24 14.48 16.04
N LEU A 344 -2.29 14.23 15.25
CA LEU A 344 -3.21 13.11 15.48
C LEU A 344 -2.51 11.77 15.33
N THR A 345 -1.64 11.60 14.31
CA THR A 345 -0.89 10.34 14.15
C THR A 345 0.13 10.15 15.27
N MET A 346 0.80 11.22 15.74
CA MET A 346 1.67 11.15 16.91
C MET A 346 0.92 10.74 18.17
N GLN A 347 -0.28 11.27 18.40
CA GLN A 347 -1.13 10.86 19.52
C GLN A 347 -1.56 9.39 19.41
N ALA A 348 -1.94 8.93 18.22
CA ALA A 348 -2.30 7.54 17.98
C ALA A 348 -1.14 6.57 18.26
N VAL A 349 0.09 6.95 17.89
CA VAL A 349 1.30 6.16 18.11
C VAL A 349 1.66 6.02 19.59
N LYS A 350 1.27 6.96 20.46
CA LYS A 350 1.44 6.81 21.92
C LYS A 350 0.66 5.62 22.50
N SER A 351 -0.36 5.12 21.78
CA SER A 351 -1.08 3.91 22.18
C SER A 351 -0.30 2.61 21.88
N LEU A 352 0.73 2.68 21.03
CA LEU A 352 1.68 1.60 20.88
C LEU A 352 2.55 1.59 22.13
N ARG A 353 2.63 0.44 22.80
CA ARG A 353 3.59 0.22 23.87
C ARG A 353 4.96 0.14 23.18
N TRP A 354 5.91 0.98 23.59
CA TRP A 354 7.28 0.98 23.08
C TRP A 354 8.20 0.36 24.11
#